data_AF-A0A7V5K2D4-F1
#
_entry.id   AF-A0A7V5K2D4-F1
#
_cell.length_a   1.000
_cell.length_b   1.000
_cell.length_c   1.000
_cell.angle_alpha   90.00
_cell.angle_beta   90.00
_cell.angle_gamma   90.00
#
_symmetry.space_group_name_H-M   'P 1'
#
loop_
_entity.id
_entity.type
_entity.pdbx_description
1 polymer ?
#
loop_
_entity_poly.entity_id
_entity_poly.type
_entity_poly.pdbx_seq_one_letter_code
_entity_poly.pdbx_strand_id
1 'polypeptide(L)' 'MHRAAFQAMGLEAEYVAFQVVDLPSAIAGLRGLGLRGASVTIPFKEQVIPLLDQ' A
#
# COMPACT_ATOMS: atom_id res chain seq x y z
N MET A 1 4.66 3.57 -13.69
CA MET A 1 3.63 4.62 -13.82
C MET A 1 3.65 5.58 -12.63
N HIS A 2 3.36 5.15 -11.39
CA HIS A 2 3.29 6.04 -10.21
C HIS A 2 4.54 6.89 -9.98
N ARG A 3 5.74 6.30 -10.00
CA ARG A 3 6.99 7.04 -9.83
C ARG A 3 7.18 8.16 -10.86
N ALA A 4 6.88 7.88 -12.13
CA ALA A 4 6.95 8.87 -13.20
C ALA A 4 5.91 9.99 -13.01
N ALA A 5 4.71 9.66 -12.53
CA ALA A 5 3.69 10.66 -12.20
C ALA A 5 4.12 11.55 -11.02
N PHE A 6 4.68 10.97 -9.95
CA PHE A 6 5.21 11.72 -8.81
C PHE A 6 6.31 12.69 -9.24
N GLN A 7 7.26 12.23 -10.06
CA GLN A 7 8.31 13.07 -10.62
C GLN A 7 7.74 14.23 -11.47
N ALA A 8 6.77 13.95 -12.34
CA ALA A 8 6.13 14.97 -13.16
C ALA A 8 5.36 16.03 -12.33
N MET A 9 4.90 15.66 -11.14
CA MET A 9 4.18 16.55 -10.22
C MET A 9 5.09 17.21 -9.17
N GLY A 10 6.41 16.94 -9.17
CA GLY A 10 7.35 17.46 -8.18
C GLY A 10 7.10 16.91 -6.76
N LEU A 11 6.56 15.70 -6.64
CA LEU A 11 6.28 15.06 -5.36
C LEU A 11 7.45 14.17 -4.93
N GLU A 12 7.94 14.39 -3.70
CA GLU A 12 8.90 13.50 -3.04
C GLU A 12 8.18 12.25 -2.52
N ALA A 13 7.94 11.29 -3.41
CA ALA A 13 7.29 10.03 -3.08
C ALA A 13 7.87 8.86 -3.91
N GLU A 14 7.89 7.69 -3.28
CA GLU A 14 8.26 6.43 -3.94
C GLU A 14 7.08 5.46 -3.95
N TYR A 15 7.02 4.63 -4.98
CA TYR A 15 6.01 3.59 -5.13
C TYR A 15 6.70 2.25 -5.34
N VAL A 16 6.65 1.39 -4.33
CA VAL A 16 7.35 0.11 -4.30
C VAL A 16 6.37 -1.04 -4.06
N ALA A 17 6.70 -2.22 -4.60
CA ALA A 17 5.90 -3.43 -4.41
C ALA A 17 6.45 -4.25 -3.25
N PHE A 18 5.55 -4.76 -2.41
CA PHE A 18 5.86 -5.70 -1.34
C PHE A 18 5.27 -7.06 -1.65
N GLN A 19 6.03 -8.13 -1.41
CA GLN A 19 5.47 -9.48 -1.37
C GLN A 19 4.87 -9.71 0.02
N VAL A 20 3.56 -9.95 0.06
CA VAL A 20 2.80 -10.17 1.29
C VAL A 20 2.49 -11.64 1.43
N VAL A 21 2.84 -12.22 2.57
CA VAL A 21 2.47 -13.58 2.97
C VAL A 21 1.41 -13.54 4.05
N ASP A 22 1.56 -12.63 5.03
CA ASP A 22 0.59 -12.41 6.10
C ASP A 22 -0.06 -11.01 5.97
N LEU A 23 -1.32 -10.99 5.54
CA LEU A 23 -2.03 -9.74 5.25
C LEU A 23 -2.28 -8.89 6.51
N PRO A 24 -2.75 -9.42 7.66
CA PRO A 24 -2.91 -8.63 8.88
C PRO A 24 -1.63 -7.93 9.34
N SER A 25 -0.49 -8.63 9.37
CA SER A 25 0.79 -8.00 9.73
C SER A 25 1.21 -6.94 8.72
N ALA A 26 0.96 -7.16 7.43
CA ALA A 26 1.25 -6.16 6.40
C ALA A 26 0.43 -4.88 6.61
N ILE A 27 -0.88 -4.98 6.86
CA ILE A 27 -1.74 -3.81 7.13
C ILE A 27 -1.33 -3.12 8.43
N ALA A 28 -0.99 -3.87 9.49
CA ALA A 28 -0.47 -3.30 10.73
C ALA A 28 0.85 -2.53 10.49
N GLY A 29 1.74 -3.08 9.66
CA GLY A 29 2.99 -2.43 9.24
C GLY A 29 2.75 -1.15 8.44
N LEU A 30 1.80 -1.16 7.49
CA LEU A 30 1.41 0.04 6.74
C LEU A 30 0.99 1.18 7.68
N ARG A 31 0.14 0.88 8.68
CA ARG A 31 -0.31 1.85 9.69
C ARG A 31 0.85 2.30 10.58
N GLY A 32 1.63 1.37 11.11
CA GLY A 32 2.69 1.64 12.08
C GLY A 32 3.86 2.46 11.49
N LEU A 33 4.15 2.30 10.20
CA LEU A 33 5.18 3.05 9.49
C LEU A 33 4.69 4.41 8.94
N GLY A 34 3.39 4.71 9.09
CA GLY A 34 2.81 5.95 8.55
C GLY A 34 2.81 6.01 7.02
N LEU A 35 2.71 4.86 6.33
CA LEU A 35 2.66 4.82 4.87
C LEU A 35 1.34 5.43 4.38
N ARG A 36 1.44 6.32 3.39
CA ARG A 36 0.31 7.18 2.98
C ARG A 36 -0.77 6.45 2.18
N GLY A 37 -0.45 5.31 1.59
CA GLY A 37 -1.40 4.50 0.85
C GLY A 37 -0.75 3.26 0.24
N ALA A 38 -1.58 2.27 -0.08
CA ALA A 38 -1.16 1.04 -0.73
C ALA A 38 -2.23 0.60 -1.74
N SER A 39 -1.81 0.10 -2.90
CA SER A 39 -2.71 -0.63 -3.78
C SER A 39 -2.70 -2.11 -3.43
N VAL A 40 -3.88 -2.73 -3.40
CA VAL A 40 -4.05 -4.15 -3.10
C VAL A 40 -4.40 -4.90 -4.38
N THR A 41 -3.72 -6.01 -4.62
CA THR A 41 -3.95 -6.88 -5.78
C THR A 41 -4.28 -8.31 -5.35
N ILE A 42 -4.58 -9.17 -6.32
CA ILE A 42 -4.91 -10.59 -6.11
C ILE A 42 -3.78 -11.28 -5.32
N PRO A 43 -4.10 -12.11 -4.31
CA PRO A 43 -5.44 -12.56 -3.91
C PRO A 43 -6.11 -11.72 -2.80
N PHE A 44 -5.52 -10.58 -2.41
CA PHE A 44 -5.88 -9.90 -1.16
C PHE A 44 -7.01 -8.87 -1.27
N LYS A 45 -7.57 -8.65 -2.47
CA LYS A 45 -8.55 -7.57 -2.72
C LYS A 45 -9.80 -7.64 -1.84
N GLU A 46 -10.30 -8.84 -1.59
CA GLU A 46 -11.47 -9.05 -0.71
C GLU A 46 -11.06 -9.23 0.74
N GLN A 47 -9.95 -9.95 0.97
CA GLN A 47 -9.44 -10.26 2.31
C GLN A 47 -8.99 -9.04 3.09
N VAL A 48 -8.67 -7.93 2.41
CA VAL A 48 -8.29 -6.69 3.07
C VAL A 48 -9.48 -5.95 3.67
N ILE A 49 -10.70 -6.13 3.14
CA ILE A 49 -11.89 -5.35 3.52
C ILE A 49 -12.17 -5.40 5.03
N PRO A 50 -12.14 -6.56 5.72
CA PRO A 50 -12.38 -6.63 7.16
C PRO A 50 -11.28 -5.97 8.01
N LEU A 51 -10.12 -5.65 7.41
CA LEU A 51 -8.99 -5.03 8.09
C LEU A 51 -8.96 -3.50 7.93
N LEU A 52 -9.89 -2.92 7.16
CA LEU A 52 -10.01 -1.48 6.96
C LEU A 52 -10.85 -0.84 8.07
N ASP A 53 -10.54 0.42 8.36
CA ASP A 53 -11.28 1.19 9.39
C ASP A 53 -12.58 1.78 8.83
N GLN A 54 -12.64 2.06 7.51
CA GLN A 54 -13.75 2.65 6.77
C GLN A 54 -13.76 2.18 5.31
#